data_AF-A0AAU7EFC9-F1
#
_entry.id   AF-A0AAU7EFC9-F1
#
_cell.length_a   1.000
_cell.length_b   1.000
_cell.length_c   1.000
_cell.angle_alpha   90.00
_cell.angle_beta   90.00
_cell.angle_gamma   90.00
#
_symmetry.space_group_name_H-M   'P 1'
#
loop_
_entity.id
_entity.type
_entity.pdbx_description
1 polymer ?
#
loop_
_entity_poly.entity_id
_entity_poly.type
_entity_poly.pdbx_seq_one_letter_code
_entity_poly.pdbx_strand_id
1 'polypeptide(L)'
;MKIKMILTLMLFTINMVAQVDAQKDNLNNPKEATVESTNYFNEIRINSHWAFKQEKQIRVGGEFAVFEFPLLLKYHITKNTSFLIGPKLDFYTNTMGIESPPSVYGTMGIQYDVFEGVLIEAKFNYLLTDDMPINTDYSFGSKNSFTLGSKFRF
;
A
#
# COMPACT_ATOMS: atom_id res chain seq x y z
N MET A 1 2.82 -13.51 23.88
CA MET A 1 3.03 -12.30 23.05
C MET A 1 4.11 -12.49 21.98
N LYS A 2 5.32 -12.99 22.32
CA LYS A 2 6.45 -13.16 21.37
C LYS A 2 6.17 -14.08 20.17
N ILE A 3 5.44 -15.18 20.36
CA ILE A 3 5.13 -16.16 19.29
C ILE A 3 4.20 -15.59 18.23
N LYS A 4 3.23 -14.75 18.61
CA LYS A 4 2.31 -14.10 17.65
C LYS A 4 3.07 -13.15 16.73
N MET A 5 4.03 -12.39 17.26
CA MET A 5 4.85 -11.45 16.50
C MET A 5 5.74 -12.14 15.46
N ILE A 6 6.32 -13.29 15.81
CA ILE A 6 7.15 -14.11 14.90
C ILE A 6 6.28 -14.70 13.77
N LEU A 7 5.07 -15.19 14.09
CA LEU A 7 4.15 -15.71 13.10
C LEU A 7 3.70 -14.63 12.10
N THR A 8 3.45 -13.41 12.58
CA THR A 8 3.12 -12.26 11.73
C THR A 8 4.29 -11.89 10.82
N LEU A 9 5.53 -11.92 11.32
CA LEU A 9 6.73 -11.66 10.51
C LEU A 9 6.99 -12.76 9.47
N MET A 10 6.63 -14.02 9.75
CA MET A 10 6.74 -15.11 8.77
C MET A 10 5.64 -15.04 7.69
N LEU A 11 4.40 -14.69 8.06
CA LEU A 11 3.33 -14.43 7.09
C LEU A 11 3.67 -13.24 6.17
N PHE A 12 4.47 -12.29 6.69
CA PHE A 12 4.97 -11.16 5.93
C PHE A 12 5.93 -11.59 4.80
N THR A 13 6.87 -12.49 5.06
CA THR A 13 7.86 -12.92 4.06
C THR A 13 7.26 -13.84 3.00
N ILE A 14 6.33 -14.72 3.36
CA ILE A 14 5.73 -15.69 2.43
C ILE A 14 4.89 -14.99 1.34
N ASN A 15 4.14 -13.94 1.70
CA ASN A 15 3.39 -13.13 0.72
C ASN A 15 4.30 -12.29 -0.18
N MET A 16 5.53 -11.97 0.25
CA MET A 16 6.49 -11.27 -0.58
C MET A 16 7.10 -12.17 -1.65
N VAL A 17 7.49 -13.40 -1.31
CA VAL A 17 8.18 -14.31 -2.23
C VAL A 17 7.28 -14.80 -3.36
N ALA A 18 6.04 -15.22 -3.07
CA ALA A 18 5.13 -15.76 -4.08
C ALA A 18 4.70 -14.73 -5.16
N GLN A 19 4.87 -13.44 -4.90
CA GLN A 19 4.47 -12.37 -5.82
C GLN A 19 5.62 -11.85 -6.70
N VAL A 20 6.88 -12.07 -6.29
CA VAL A 20 8.04 -11.74 -7.12
C VAL A 20 8.08 -12.60 -8.38
N ASP A 21 7.73 -13.88 -8.27
CA ASP A 21 7.80 -14.82 -9.39
C ASP A 21 6.69 -14.58 -10.43
N ALA A 22 5.46 -14.26 -10.01
CA ALA A 22 4.35 -13.99 -10.94
C ALA A 22 4.51 -12.67 -11.72
N GLN A 23 5.29 -11.71 -11.20
CA GLN A 23 5.41 -10.37 -11.79
C GLN A 23 6.61 -10.22 -12.73
N LYS A 24 7.61 -11.11 -12.61
CA LYS A 24 8.72 -11.18 -13.56
C LYS A 24 8.23 -11.47 -14.98
N ASP A 25 7.12 -12.19 -15.11
CA ASP A 25 6.52 -12.52 -16.41
C ASP A 25 5.80 -11.32 -17.06
N ASN A 26 5.13 -10.46 -16.27
CA ASN A 26 4.41 -9.28 -16.79
C ASN A 26 5.35 -8.13 -17.21
N LEU A 27 6.50 -7.94 -16.54
CA LEU A 27 7.49 -6.93 -16.96
C LEU A 27 8.11 -7.22 -18.34
N ASN A 28 8.08 -8.47 -18.79
CA ASN A 28 8.71 -8.88 -20.05
C ASN A 28 7.83 -8.69 -21.30
N ASN A 29 6.55 -8.30 -21.15
CA ASN A 29 5.61 -8.07 -22.27
C ASN A 29 4.80 -6.76 -22.12
N PRO A 30 5.43 -5.59 -22.29
CA PRO A 30 4.82 -4.28 -22.00
C PRO A 30 3.80 -3.77 -23.04
N LYS A 31 3.41 -4.56 -24.06
CA LYS A 31 2.68 -4.05 -25.24
C LYS A 31 1.19 -3.76 -25.06
N GLU A 32 0.61 -4.03 -23.88
CA GLU A 32 -0.77 -3.63 -23.53
C GLU A 32 -0.80 -3.15 -22.07
N ALA A 33 -0.32 -1.93 -21.81
CA ALA A 33 -0.16 -1.40 -20.46
C ALA A 33 -1.50 -1.00 -19.80
N THR A 34 -2.29 -1.99 -19.40
CA THR A 34 -3.37 -1.81 -18.43
C THR A 34 -2.76 -1.61 -17.05
N VAL A 35 -3.19 -0.58 -16.30
CA VAL A 35 -2.72 -0.39 -14.93
C VAL A 35 -3.34 -1.44 -14.03
N GLU A 36 -2.57 -2.47 -13.68
CA GLU A 36 -2.98 -3.48 -12.71
C GLU A 36 -2.62 -3.02 -11.30
N SER A 37 -3.60 -3.11 -10.38
CA SER A 37 -3.40 -2.76 -8.98
C SER A 37 -3.91 -3.85 -8.06
N THR A 38 -3.02 -4.41 -7.25
CA THR A 38 -3.37 -5.41 -6.23
C THR A 38 -3.12 -4.83 -4.84
N ASN A 39 -4.10 -4.96 -3.94
CA ASN A 39 -4.04 -4.41 -2.58
C ASN A 39 -4.35 -5.47 -1.53
N TYR A 40 -3.46 -5.61 -0.54
CA TYR A 40 -3.64 -6.44 0.64
C TYR A 40 -3.46 -5.61 1.89
N PHE A 41 -4.17 -5.96 2.96
CA PHE A 41 -3.97 -5.34 4.26
C PHE A 41 -4.09 -6.34 5.40
N ASN A 42 -3.40 -6.04 6.50
CA ASN A 42 -3.51 -6.74 7.77
C ASN A 42 -3.82 -5.71 8.86
N GLU A 43 -4.72 -6.05 9.78
CA GLU A 43 -5.09 -5.17 10.89
C GLU A 43 -4.91 -5.90 12.22
N ILE A 44 -4.21 -5.27 13.16
CA ILE A 44 -3.98 -5.76 14.51
C ILE A 44 -4.62 -4.77 15.48
N ARG A 45 -5.68 -5.19 16.15
CA ARG A 45 -6.33 -4.38 17.18
C ARG A 45 -5.39 -4.23 18.38
N ILE A 46 -5.14 -2.99 18.78
CA ILE A 46 -4.34 -2.65 19.97
C ILE A 46 -5.28 -2.57 21.18
N ASN A 47 -6.40 -1.85 21.04
CA ASN A 47 -7.45 -1.73 22.05
C ASN A 47 -8.81 -1.42 21.37
N SER A 48 -9.81 -1.00 22.14
CA SER A 48 -11.15 -0.69 21.62
C SER A 48 -11.19 0.50 20.64
N HIS A 49 -10.22 1.40 20.71
CA HIS A 49 -10.16 2.61 19.88
C HIS A 49 -9.05 2.60 18.85
N TRP A 50 -8.01 1.79 19.04
CA TRP A 50 -6.80 1.81 18.21
C TRP A 50 -6.52 0.46 17.57
N ALA A 51 -6.12 0.49 16.31
CA ALA A 51 -5.56 -0.63 15.59
C ALA A 51 -4.35 -0.20 14.76
N PHE A 52 -3.40 -1.11 14.57
CA PHE A 52 -2.34 -0.95 13.59
C PHE A 52 -2.75 -1.65 12.30
N LYS A 53 -2.65 -0.96 11.17
CA LYS A 53 -3.02 -1.45 9.84
C LYS A 53 -1.81 -1.34 8.93
N GLN A 54 -1.36 -2.47 8.42
CA GLN A 54 -0.33 -2.54 7.39
C GLN A 54 -0.98 -2.85 6.06
N GLU A 55 -0.57 -2.13 5.01
CA GLU A 55 -1.05 -2.37 3.65
C GLU A 55 0.13 -2.66 2.72
N LYS A 56 -0.13 -3.42 1.66
CA LYS A 56 0.75 -3.61 0.52
C LYS A 56 -0.08 -3.36 -0.73
N GLN A 57 0.33 -2.40 -1.53
CA GLN A 57 -0.25 -2.16 -2.84
C GLN A 57 0.84 -2.26 -3.90
N ILE A 58 0.52 -2.90 -5.01
CA ILE A 58 1.41 -2.98 -6.17
C ILE A 58 0.69 -2.33 -7.33
N ARG A 59 1.36 -1.41 -8.01
CA ARG A 59 0.87 -0.78 -9.24
C ARG A 59 1.87 -1.04 -10.35
N VAL A 60 1.42 -1.60 -11.46
CA VAL A 60 2.26 -1.84 -12.64
C VAL A 60 1.73 -1.02 -13.81
N GLY A 61 2.63 -0.40 -14.58
CA GLY A 61 2.27 0.39 -15.75
C GLY A 61 3.47 0.57 -16.67
N GLY A 62 3.32 0.15 -17.93
CA GLY A 62 4.40 0.16 -18.91
C GLY A 62 5.60 -0.66 -18.42
N GLU A 63 6.77 -0.03 -18.36
CA GLU A 63 8.03 -0.64 -17.92
C GLU A 63 8.31 -0.43 -16.42
N PHE A 64 7.38 0.19 -15.69
CA PHE A 64 7.55 0.56 -14.29
C PHE A 64 6.57 -0.19 -13.38
N ALA A 65 7.02 -0.46 -12.16
CA ALA A 65 6.16 -0.90 -11.07
C ALA A 65 6.49 -0.16 -9.77
N VAL A 66 5.47 0.03 -8.95
CA VAL A 66 5.59 0.65 -7.63
C VAL A 66 5.01 -0.27 -6.57
N PHE A 67 5.83 -0.56 -5.56
CA PHE A 67 5.42 -1.25 -4.36
C PHE A 67 5.20 -0.23 -3.25
N GLU A 68 3.94 -0.03 -2.87
CA GLU A 68 3.53 0.89 -1.82
C GLU A 68 3.27 0.12 -0.51
N PHE A 69 3.88 0.56 0.58
CA PHE A 69 3.74 -0.03 1.93
C PHE A 69 3.26 1.01 2.95
N PRO A 70 1.95 1.31 3.00
CA PRO A 70 1.36 2.10 4.08
C PRO A 70 1.44 1.37 5.43
N LEU A 71 1.95 2.07 6.45
CA LEU A 71 1.95 1.64 7.85
C LEU A 71 1.09 2.61 8.64
N LEU A 72 -0.15 2.24 8.91
CA LEU A 72 -1.18 3.15 9.40
C LEU A 72 -1.57 2.82 10.84
N LEU A 73 -1.67 3.86 11.65
CA LEU A 73 -2.41 3.84 12.89
C LEU A 73 -3.86 4.22 12.60
N LYS A 74 -4.78 3.36 13.04
CA LYS A 74 -6.22 3.51 12.85
C LYS A 74 -6.87 3.87 14.18
N TYR A 75 -7.61 4.98 14.21
CA TYR A 75 -8.41 5.42 15.35
C TYR A 75 -9.90 5.29 15.03
N HIS A 76 -10.62 4.51 15.83
CA HIS A 76 -12.06 4.34 15.72
C HIS A 76 -12.77 5.57 16.32
N ILE A 77 -13.34 6.41 15.45
CA ILE A 77 -14.13 7.59 15.85
C ILE A 77 -15.54 7.13 16.25
N THR A 78 -16.12 6.25 15.45
CA THR A 78 -17.43 5.62 15.69
C THR A 78 -17.32 4.13 15.45
N LYS A 79 -18.42 3.39 15.60
CA LYS A 79 -18.48 1.96 15.29
C LYS A 79 -18.14 1.64 13.82
N ASN A 80 -18.39 2.58 12.90
CA ASN A 80 -18.24 2.36 11.47
C ASN A 80 -17.23 3.32 10.83
N THR A 81 -16.80 4.37 11.54
CA THR A 81 -15.90 5.40 10.99
C THR A 81 -14.59 5.40 11.73
N SER A 82 -13.50 5.32 10.97
CA SER A 82 -12.15 5.37 11.52
C SER A 82 -11.29 6.39 10.78
N PHE A 83 -10.42 7.06 11.52
CA PHE A 83 -9.34 7.88 10.96
C PHE A 83 -8.08 7.02 10.81
N LEU A 84 -7.31 7.29 9.76
CA LEU A 84 -6.06 6.62 9.42
C LEU A 84 -4.95 7.66 9.36
N ILE A 85 -3.78 7.36 9.93
CA ILE A 85 -2.59 8.18 9.80
C ILE A 85 -1.32 7.35 9.90
N GLY A 86 -0.30 7.66 9.12
CA GLY A 86 1.01 7.03 9.26
C GLY A 86 1.89 7.21 8.03
N PRO A 87 3.13 6.69 8.08
CA PRO A 87 4.02 6.75 6.92
C PRO A 87 3.60 5.76 5.83
N LYS A 88 3.94 6.07 4.59
CA LYS A 88 3.89 5.16 3.44
C LYS A 88 5.24 5.17 2.74
N LEU A 89 5.75 3.98 2.44
CA LEU A 89 7.00 3.81 1.70
C LEU A 89 6.69 3.31 0.30
N ASP A 90 7.20 4.00 -0.72
CA ASP A 90 7.04 3.60 -2.11
C ASP A 90 8.41 3.20 -2.68
N PHE A 91 8.49 2.01 -3.25
CA PHE A 91 9.66 1.50 -3.96
C PHE A 91 9.38 1.43 -5.45
N TYR A 92 10.19 2.12 -6.24
CA TYR A 92 10.07 2.22 -7.68
C TYR A 92 11.03 1.22 -8.33
N THR A 93 10.51 0.39 -9.22
CA THR A 93 11.30 -0.56 -10.01
C THR A 93 11.00 -0.39 -11.49
N ASN A 94 12.00 -0.69 -12.32
CA ASN A 94 11.86 -0.86 -13.75
C ASN A 94 12.37 -2.26 -14.17
N THR A 95 12.50 -2.52 -15.47
CA THR A 95 13.08 -3.75 -16.04
C THR A 95 14.53 -4.03 -15.63
N MET A 96 15.25 -3.02 -15.13
CA MET A 96 16.64 -3.12 -14.65
C MET A 96 16.75 -3.23 -13.12
N GLY A 97 15.64 -3.15 -12.37
CA GLY A 97 15.58 -3.26 -10.91
C GLY A 97 15.15 -1.98 -10.20
N ILE A 98 15.55 -1.81 -8.93
CA ILE A 98 15.17 -0.64 -8.11
C ILE A 98 15.89 0.59 -8.64
N GLU A 99 15.15 1.61 -9.07
CA GLU A 99 15.71 2.83 -9.67
C GLU A 99 16.23 3.85 -8.65
N SER A 100 15.71 3.82 -7.43
CA SER A 100 15.90 4.93 -6.48
C SER A 100 15.73 4.51 -5.02
N PRO A 101 16.23 5.32 -4.06
CA PRO A 101 15.86 5.19 -2.66
C PRO A 101 14.33 5.24 -2.49
N PRO A 102 13.77 4.56 -1.47
CA PRO A 102 12.34 4.58 -1.23
C PRO A 102 11.84 6.00 -0.99
N SER A 103 10.74 6.36 -1.64
CA SER A 103 10.05 7.62 -1.35
C SER A 103 9.21 7.46 -0.09
N VAL A 104 9.27 8.47 0.78
CA VAL A 104 8.53 8.47 2.04
C VAL A 104 7.40 9.47 1.94
N TYR A 105 6.18 9.01 2.24
CA TYR A 105 4.98 9.84 2.28
C TYR A 105 4.40 9.86 3.69
N GLY A 106 3.81 10.98 4.07
CA GLY A 106 2.84 11.05 5.15
C GLY A 106 1.45 10.75 4.60
N THR A 107 0.76 9.76 5.17
CA THR A 107 -0.59 9.37 4.77
C THR A 107 -1.58 9.72 5.87
N MET A 108 -2.72 10.28 5.47
CA MET A 108 -3.90 10.45 6.33
C MET A 108 -5.15 10.03 5.56
N GLY A 109 -6.18 9.56 6.25
CA GLY A 109 -7.39 9.11 5.58
C GLY A 109 -8.56 8.81 6.50
N ILE A 110 -9.70 8.52 5.88
CA ILE A 110 -10.92 8.07 6.54
C ILE A 110 -11.30 6.71 5.97
N GLN A 111 -11.68 5.80 6.86
CA GLN A 111 -12.27 4.52 6.52
C GLN A 111 -13.71 4.46 7.04
N TYR A 112 -14.61 3.94 6.22
CA TYR A 112 -15.98 3.66 6.59
C TYR A 112 -16.30 2.17 6.37
N ASP A 113 -16.70 1.47 7.42
CA ASP A 113 -17.14 0.08 7.38
C ASP A 113 -18.62 0.07 6.96
N VAL A 114 -18.89 -0.31 5.71
CA VAL A 114 -20.22 -0.25 5.08
C VAL A 114 -21.10 -1.37 5.63
N PHE A 115 -20.56 -2.58 5.69
CA PHE A 115 -21.15 -3.74 6.36
C PHE A 115 -20.05 -4.71 6.78
N GLU A 116 -20.43 -5.81 7.45
CA GLU A 116 -19.47 -6.82 7.88
C GLU A 116 -18.69 -7.38 6.68
N GLY A 117 -17.39 -7.14 6.68
CA GLY A 117 -16.49 -7.60 5.63
C GLY A 117 -16.29 -6.63 4.46
N VAL A 118 -16.99 -5.49 4.38
CA VAL A 118 -16.77 -4.48 3.33
C VAL A 118 -16.52 -3.10 3.91
N LEU A 119 -15.45 -2.47 3.42
CA LEU A 119 -15.06 -1.12 3.80
C LEU A 119 -14.74 -0.28 2.57
N ILE A 120 -14.92 1.02 2.72
CA ILE A 120 -14.45 2.03 1.78
C ILE A 120 -13.44 2.93 2.48
N GLU A 121 -12.45 3.40 1.74
CA GLU A 121 -11.41 4.30 2.26
C GLU A 121 -11.10 5.41 1.28
N ALA A 122 -10.86 6.59 1.84
CA ALA A 122 -10.30 7.75 1.16
C ALA A 122 -9.01 8.15 1.87
N LYS A 123 -7.90 8.24 1.13
CA LYS A 123 -6.58 8.57 1.68
C LYS A 123 -5.93 9.69 0.87
N PHE A 124 -5.23 10.56 1.58
CA PHE A 124 -4.35 11.56 1.03
C PHE A 124 -2.92 11.23 1.42
N ASN A 125 -2.00 11.23 0.45
CA ASN A 125 -0.58 11.02 0.67
C ASN A 125 0.18 12.28 0.28
N TYR A 126 1.07 12.72 1.16
CA TYR A 126 1.96 13.87 0.97
C TYR A 126 3.40 13.39 0.95
N LEU A 127 4.13 13.65 -0.14
CA LEU A 127 5.53 13.28 -0.30
C LEU A 127 6.42 14.08 0.66
N LEU A 128 7.20 13.40 1.48
CA LEU A 128 8.12 13.99 2.46
C LEU A 128 9.57 14.05 1.95
N THR A 129 9.90 13.33 0.88
CA THR A 129 11.23 13.34 0.26
C THR A 129 11.27 14.36 -0.89
N ASP A 130 12.40 15.04 -1.06
CA ASP A 130 12.53 16.13 -2.04
C ASP A 130 12.57 15.65 -3.50
N ASP A 131 13.04 14.42 -3.72
CA ASP A 131 13.22 13.85 -5.05
C ASP A 131 12.01 13.01 -5.48
N MET A 132 11.48 13.32 -6.66
CA MET A 132 10.50 12.48 -7.36
C MET A 132 11.27 11.50 -8.26
N PRO A 133 11.16 10.19 -8.02
CA PRO A 133 12.00 9.22 -8.71
C PRO A 133 11.63 9.04 -10.19
N ILE A 134 10.37 9.28 -10.57
CA ILE A 134 9.89 9.17 -11.96
C ILE A 134 9.21 10.48 -12.36
N ASN A 135 9.92 11.32 -13.13
CA ASN A 135 9.41 12.60 -13.65
C ASN A 135 8.66 12.47 -14.98
N THR A 136 8.63 11.28 -15.58
CA THR A 136 8.16 11.08 -16.96
C THR A 136 6.73 10.59 -17.08
N ASP A 137 6.10 10.15 -15.98
CA ASP A 137 4.73 9.60 -16.02
C ASP A 137 3.88 10.13 -14.86
N TYR A 138 2.79 10.83 -15.20
CA TYR A 138 1.81 11.39 -14.26
C TYR A 138 1.12 10.33 -13.40
N SER A 139 1.20 9.05 -13.77
CA SER A 139 0.60 7.93 -13.03
C SER A 139 1.49 7.37 -11.91
N PHE A 140 2.78 7.75 -11.86
CA PHE A 140 3.80 7.18 -10.97
C PHE A 140 4.56 8.21 -10.11
N GLY A 141 4.18 9.49 -10.11
CA GLY A 141 4.86 10.45 -9.26
C GLY A 141 4.10 11.75 -9.12
N SER A 142 3.52 12.00 -7.95
CA SER A 142 2.94 13.30 -7.61
C SER A 142 3.30 13.66 -6.17
N LYS A 143 3.54 14.95 -5.90
CA LYS A 143 3.91 15.43 -4.56
C LYS A 143 2.79 15.10 -3.58
N ASN A 144 1.57 15.10 -4.09
CA ASN A 144 0.36 14.77 -3.38
C ASN A 144 -0.45 13.78 -4.20
N SER A 145 -0.95 12.72 -3.59
CA SER A 145 -1.89 11.79 -4.23
C SER A 145 -3.13 11.56 -3.37
N PHE A 146 -4.25 11.35 -4.05
CA PHE A 146 -5.50 10.95 -3.42
C PHE A 146 -5.88 9.55 -3.88
N THR A 147 -6.30 8.71 -2.95
CA THR A 147 -6.71 7.33 -3.21
C THR A 147 -8.11 7.13 -2.67
N LEU A 148 -9.00 6.64 -3.53
CA LEU A 148 -10.33 6.16 -3.15
C LEU A 148 -10.38 4.67 -3.47
N GLY A 149 -10.85 3.85 -2.54
CA GLY A 149 -10.93 2.41 -2.76
C GLY A 149 -11.92 1.71 -1.85
N SER A 150 -12.27 0.50 -2.23
CA SER A 150 -13.04 -0.45 -1.42
C SER A 150 -12.19 -1.68 -1.12
N LYS A 151 -12.38 -2.29 0.06
CA LYS A 151 -11.69 -3.52 0.44
C LYS A 151 -12.66 -4.52 1.06
N PHE A 152 -12.31 -5.79 0.90
CA PHE A 152 -12.98 -6.91 1.55
C PHE A 152 -12.12 -7.41 2.72
N ARG A 153 -12.76 -7.70 3.86
CA ARG A 153 -12.16 -8.28 5.06
C ARG A 153 -12.83 -9.63 5.34
N PHE A 154 -12.03 -10.65 5.60
CA PHE A 154 -12.47 -11.98 6.01
C PHE A 154 -12.09 -12.23 7.47
#